data_AF-A0A7S2YSS0-F1
#
_entry.id   AF-A0A7S2YSS0-F1
#
_cell.length_a   1.000
_cell.length_b   1.000
_cell.length_c   1.000
_cell.angle_alpha   90.00
_cell.angle_beta   90.00
_cell.angle_gamma   90.00
#
_symmetry.space_group_name_H-M   'P 1'
#
loop_
_entity.id
_entity.type
_entity.pdbx_description
1 polymer ?
#
loop_
_entity_poly.entity_id
_entity_poly.type
_entity_poly.pdbx_seq_one_letter_code
_entity_poly.pdbx_strand_id
1 'polypeptide(L)'
;HDYISTIAALYRDNQFHNFEHASHVAMAVGKLLSRVVNPKIEGVETPNCEVAKASLLHDYTYGITSDPLIQLACILSAIIHDLDHPGVPNSTLVKENSQLAKVYKRSVAEQNSFDMAWNLFMDDQFKDFRMAACKND
;
A
#
# COMPACT_ATOMS: atom_id res chain seq x y z
N HIS A 1 1.28 -5.06 -19.80
CA HIS A 1 0.92 -3.67 -19.40
C HIS A 1 1.26 -3.52 -17.93
N ASP A 2 1.85 -2.39 -17.53
CA ASP A 2 2.30 -2.15 -16.15
C ASP A 2 1.12 -1.69 -15.27
N TYR A 3 0.84 -2.45 -14.21
CA TYR A 3 -0.28 -2.19 -13.28
C TYR A 3 -0.19 -0.80 -12.65
N ILE A 4 1.02 -0.38 -12.27
CA ILE A 4 1.25 0.92 -11.63
C ILE A 4 0.96 2.07 -12.60
N SER A 5 1.31 1.92 -13.88
CA SER A 5 0.99 2.89 -14.92
C SER A 5 -0.52 3.07 -15.09
N THR A 6 -1.30 1.98 -15.06
CA THR A 6 -2.77 2.07 -15.11
C THR A 6 -3.35 2.73 -13.86
N ILE A 7 -2.84 2.40 -12.67
CA ILE A 7 -3.24 3.05 -11.42
C ILE A 7 -2.95 4.55 -11.46
N ALA A 8 -1.77 4.96 -11.93
CA ALA A 8 -1.41 6.37 -12.05
C ALA A 8 -2.38 7.15 -12.94
N ALA A 9 -2.83 6.55 -14.04
CA ALA A 9 -3.80 7.15 -14.96
C ALA A 9 -5.23 7.27 -14.38
N LEU A 10 -5.55 6.50 -13.33
CA LEU A 10 -6.85 6.54 -12.66
C LEU A 10 -6.90 7.56 -11.51
N TYR A 11 -5.79 8.19 -11.16
CA TYR A 11 -5.81 9.34 -10.24
C TYR A 11 -6.39 10.57 -10.92
N ARG A 12 -7.28 11.28 -10.21
CA ARG A 12 -7.84 12.55 -10.69
C ARG A 12 -6.82 13.67 -10.53
N ASP A 13 -6.95 14.68 -11.38
CA ASP A 13 -6.18 15.93 -11.28
C ASP A 13 -6.73 16.82 -10.16
N ASN A 14 -6.43 16.44 -8.93
CA ASN A 14 -6.72 17.24 -7.73
C ASN A 14 -5.47 18.04 -7.31
N GLN A 15 -5.68 19.16 -6.62
CA GLN A 15 -4.57 19.95 -6.06
C GLN A 15 -3.73 19.19 -5.02
N PHE A 16 -4.30 18.18 -4.34
CA PHE A 16 -3.61 17.41 -3.30
C PHE A 16 -3.72 15.90 -3.51
N HIS A 17 -4.93 15.33 -3.48
CA HIS A 17 -5.15 13.89 -3.64
C HIS A 17 -4.97 13.42 -5.10
N ASN A 18 -3.72 13.43 -5.56
CA ASN A 18 -3.27 13.06 -6.90
C ASN A 18 -2.16 12.00 -6.84
N PHE A 19 -1.67 11.54 -7.99
CA PHE A 19 -0.64 10.49 -8.04
C PHE A 19 0.71 10.92 -7.44
N GLU A 20 1.04 12.21 -7.45
CA GLU A 20 2.27 12.72 -6.81
C GLU A 20 2.19 12.55 -5.29
N HIS A 21 1.05 12.87 -4.68
CA HIS A 21 0.80 12.59 -3.26
C HIS A 21 0.94 11.09 -2.94
N ALA A 22 0.29 10.22 -3.71
CA ALA A 22 0.41 8.77 -3.52
C ALA A 22 1.87 8.27 -3.64
N SER A 23 2.63 8.82 -4.59
CA SER A 23 4.05 8.51 -4.77
C SER A 23 4.90 8.93 -3.56
N HIS A 24 4.62 10.11 -2.98
CA HIS A 24 5.27 10.55 -1.75
C HIS A 24 4.95 9.64 -0.56
N VAL A 25 3.69 9.21 -0.41
CA VAL A 25 3.29 8.27 0.64
C VAL A 25 4.00 6.92 0.46
N ALA A 26 4.04 6.38 -0.77
CA ALA A 26 4.76 5.13 -1.07
C ALA A 26 6.26 5.24 -0.75
N MET A 27 6.89 6.37 -1.06
CA MET A 27 8.29 6.63 -0.69
C MET A 27 8.48 6.68 0.83
N ALA A 28 7.57 7.32 1.56
CA ALA A 28 7.62 7.37 3.02
C ALA A 28 7.48 5.97 3.63
N VAL A 29 6.54 5.16 3.14
CA VAL A 29 6.38 3.75 3.55
C VAL A 29 7.65 2.94 3.27
N GLY A 30 8.24 3.05 2.09
CA GLY A 30 9.50 2.37 1.77
C GLY A 30 10.66 2.75 2.70
N LYS A 31 10.77 4.04 3.07
CA LYS A 31 11.77 4.53 4.05
C LYS A 31 11.51 3.99 5.45
N LEU A 32 10.25 3.91 5.87
CA LEU A 32 9.87 3.35 7.17
C LEU A 32 10.21 1.87 7.23
N LEU A 33 9.81 1.08 6.23
CA LEU A 33 10.15 -0.33 6.12
C LEU A 33 11.67 -0.54 6.20
N SER A 34 12.45 0.24 5.45
CA SER A 34 13.93 0.16 5.46
C SER A 34 14.55 0.46 6.82
N ARG A 35 13.96 1.37 7.61
CA ARG A 35 14.45 1.70 8.96
C ARG A 35 14.11 0.60 9.97
N VAL A 36 12.95 -0.03 9.84
CA VAL A 36 12.52 -1.11 10.73
C VAL A 36 13.36 -2.38 10.48
N VAL A 37 13.84 -2.61 9.25
CA VAL A 37 14.75 -3.74 8.91
C VAL A 37 16.12 -3.60 9.59
N ASN A 38 16.56 -2.38 9.90
CA ASN A 38 17.89 -2.10 10.46
C ASN A 38 17.81 -1.28 11.76
N PRO A 39 17.28 -1.86 12.85
CA PRO A 39 17.33 -1.22 14.14
C PRO A 39 18.80 -1.12 14.56
N LYS A 40 19.29 0.11 14.71
CA LYS A 40 20.49 0.36 15.52
C LYS A 40 20.10 0.08 16.97
N ILE A 41 20.12 -1.18 17.38
CA ILE A 41 19.82 -1.56 18.76
C ILE A 41 21.04 -1.18 19.59
N GLU A 42 21.05 0.05 20.12
CA GLU A 42 22.05 0.47 21.10
C GLU A 42 21.84 -0.34 22.38
N GLY A 43 22.84 -1.16 22.75
CA GLY A 43 22.87 -1.90 24.01
C GLY A 43 22.52 -3.39 23.95
N VAL A 44 22.29 -3.98 22.77
CA VAL A 44 22.17 -5.44 22.62
C VAL A 44 23.43 -6.00 21.96
N GLU A 45 24.08 -6.97 22.60
CA GLU A 45 25.20 -7.72 22.01
C GLU A 45 24.70 -8.39 20.73
N THR A 46 25.06 -7.84 19.56
CA THR A 46 24.70 -8.47 18.29
C THR A 46 25.44 -9.81 18.19
N PRO A 47 24.76 -10.95 18.05
CA PRO A 47 25.43 -12.23 17.95
C PRO A 47 26.34 -12.26 16.72
N ASN A 48 27.55 -12.81 16.85
CA ASN A 48 28.53 -12.86 15.75
C ASN A 48 28.08 -13.69 14.53
N CYS A 49 27.00 -14.46 14.67
CA CYS A 49 26.42 -15.27 13.60
C CYS A 49 25.33 -14.49 12.85
N GLU A 50 25.49 -14.34 11.53
CA GLU A 50 24.52 -13.65 10.66
C GLU A 50 23.11 -14.27 10.74
N VAL A 51 23.03 -15.58 10.91
CA VAL A 51 21.75 -16.31 11.05
C VAL A 51 21.02 -15.91 12.34
N ALA A 52 21.75 -15.74 13.44
CA ALA A 52 21.18 -15.31 14.71
C ALA A 52 20.75 -13.83 14.69
N LYS A 53 21.46 -12.97 13.94
CA LYS A 53 21.03 -11.57 13.72
C LYS A 53 19.74 -11.51 12.90
N ALA A 54 19.64 -12.29 11.83
CA ALA A 54 18.45 -12.36 11.00
C ALA A 54 17.21 -12.85 11.77
N SER A 55 17.37 -13.90 12.60
CA SER A 55 16.30 -14.41 13.47
C SER A 55 15.85 -13.38 14.49
N LEU A 56 16.79 -12.67 15.12
CA LEU A 56 16.47 -11.64 16.12
C LEU A 56 15.70 -10.47 15.48
N LEU A 57 16.12 -10.01 14.31
CA LEU A 57 15.44 -8.96 13.54
C LEU A 57 14.04 -9.39 13.07
N HIS A 58 13.87 -10.66 12.71
CA HIS A 58 12.57 -11.23 12.37
C HIS A 58 11.60 -11.13 13.56
N ASP A 59 12.05 -11.54 14.75
CA ASP A 59 11.23 -11.52 15.97
C ASP A 59 10.88 -10.10 16.42
N TYR A 60 11.83 -9.15 16.32
CA TYR A 60 11.60 -7.74 16.69
C TYR A 60 10.65 -7.00 15.74
N THR A 61 10.55 -7.43 14.49
CA THR A 61 9.71 -6.77 13.48
C THR A 61 8.41 -7.54 13.20
N TYR A 62 8.11 -8.56 14.01
CA TYR A 62 6.98 -9.49 13.82
C TYR A 62 6.93 -10.06 12.39
N GLY A 63 8.08 -10.24 11.75
CA GLY A 63 8.19 -10.71 10.36
C GLY A 63 7.77 -9.71 9.28
N ILE A 64 7.24 -8.52 9.62
CA ILE A 64 6.76 -7.49 8.66
C ILE A 64 7.87 -7.08 7.68
N THR A 65 9.10 -7.01 8.18
CA THR A 65 10.25 -6.62 7.36
C THR A 65 11.00 -7.78 6.72
N SER A 66 10.67 -9.02 7.11
CA SER A 66 11.32 -10.22 6.60
C SER A 66 10.51 -10.86 5.47
N ASP A 67 9.21 -10.57 5.38
CA ASP A 67 8.32 -11.06 4.34
C ASP A 67 8.21 -10.05 3.17
N PRO A 68 8.73 -10.39 1.99
CA PRO A 68 8.61 -9.54 0.80
C PRO A 68 7.17 -9.27 0.37
N LEU A 69 6.24 -10.19 0.65
CA LEU A 69 4.82 -10.03 0.31
C LEU A 69 4.17 -8.96 1.19
N ILE A 70 4.49 -8.92 2.50
CA ILE A 70 4.00 -7.87 3.40
C ILE A 70 4.54 -6.50 2.96
N GLN A 71 5.82 -6.43 2.62
CA GLN A 71 6.42 -5.17 2.13
C GLN A 71 5.76 -4.68 0.84
N LEU A 72 5.54 -5.60 -0.11
CA LEU A 72 4.81 -5.31 -1.35
C LEU A 72 3.39 -4.82 -1.03
N ALA A 73 2.67 -5.50 -0.14
CA ALA A 73 1.31 -5.11 0.26
C ALA A 73 1.26 -3.72 0.89
N CYS A 74 2.21 -3.36 1.75
CA CYS A 74 2.31 -2.02 2.34
C CYS A 74 2.56 -0.95 1.28
N ILE A 75 3.50 -1.19 0.36
CA ILE A 75 3.81 -0.22 -0.71
C ILE A 75 2.63 -0.10 -1.68
N LEU A 76 2.00 -1.22 -2.04
CA LEU A 76 0.84 -1.24 -2.93
C LEU A 76 -0.34 -0.50 -2.30
N SER A 77 -0.61 -0.72 -1.01
CA SER A 77 -1.63 0.00 -0.25
C SER A 77 -1.40 1.51 -0.29
N ALA A 78 -0.16 1.96 -0.10
CA ALA A 78 0.19 3.38 -0.20
C ALA A 78 -0.08 3.96 -1.60
N ILE A 79 0.24 3.21 -2.66
CA ILE A 79 0.02 3.64 -4.05
C ILE A 79 -1.48 3.75 -4.37
N ILE A 80 -2.35 2.92 -3.79
CA ILE A 80 -3.77 2.88 -4.14
C ILE A 80 -4.69 3.65 -3.17
N HIS A 81 -4.18 4.16 -2.04
CA HIS A 81 -5.05 4.62 -0.95
C HIS A 81 -6.05 5.74 -1.32
N ASP A 82 -5.64 6.65 -2.21
CA ASP A 82 -6.41 7.81 -2.66
C ASP A 82 -6.84 7.70 -4.15
N LEU A 83 -6.91 6.48 -4.68
CA LEU A 83 -7.32 6.25 -6.06
C LEU A 83 -8.73 6.80 -6.35
N ASP A 84 -8.91 7.51 -7.47
CA ASP A 84 -10.18 8.15 -7.85
C ASP A 84 -10.75 9.12 -6.79
N HIS A 85 -9.92 9.66 -5.89
CA HIS A 85 -10.39 10.54 -4.83
C HIS A 85 -11.08 11.80 -5.41
N PRO A 86 -12.28 12.19 -4.95
CA PRO A 86 -13.07 13.26 -5.58
C PRO A 86 -12.65 14.69 -5.19
N GLY A 87 -11.61 14.83 -4.36
CA GLY A 87 -11.11 16.12 -3.87
C GLY A 87 -11.95 16.76 -2.76
N VAL A 88 -12.97 16.06 -2.26
CA VAL A 88 -13.84 16.49 -1.16
C VAL A 88 -13.89 15.42 -0.07
N PRO A 89 -14.09 15.81 1.21
CA PRO A 89 -14.12 14.84 2.30
C PRO A 89 -15.38 13.96 2.27
N ASN A 90 -15.29 12.79 2.92
CA ASN A 90 -16.41 11.84 3.07
C ASN A 90 -17.69 12.48 3.64
N SER A 91 -17.57 13.49 4.53
CA SER A 91 -18.72 14.21 5.08
C SER A 91 -19.52 14.94 4.00
N THR A 92 -18.85 15.53 3.01
CA THR A 92 -19.48 16.16 1.84
C THR A 92 -20.15 15.10 0.96
N LEU A 93 -19.44 14.00 0.65
CA LEU A 93 -19.99 12.92 -0.18
C LEU A 93 -21.27 12.31 0.38
N VAL A 94 -21.35 12.14 1.71
CA VAL A 94 -22.53 11.64 2.40
C VAL A 94 -23.63 12.71 2.45
N LYS A 95 -23.29 13.96 2.82
CA LYS A 95 -24.25 15.06 2.91
C LYS A 95 -24.93 15.36 1.57
N GLU A 96 -24.18 15.28 0.48
CA GLU A 96 -24.68 15.54 -0.88
C GLU A 96 -25.30 14.29 -1.53
N ASN A 97 -25.37 13.17 -0.81
CA ASN A 97 -25.92 11.91 -1.30
C ASN A 97 -25.33 11.48 -2.66
N SER A 98 -23.99 11.61 -2.77
CA SER A 98 -23.24 11.22 -3.96
C SER A 98 -23.49 9.76 -4.34
N GLN A 99 -23.25 9.39 -5.60
CA GLN A 99 -23.42 8.01 -6.03
C GLN A 99 -22.53 7.05 -5.22
N LEU A 100 -21.31 7.47 -4.87
CA LEU A 100 -20.42 6.71 -4.00
C LEU A 100 -21.02 6.48 -2.60
N ALA A 101 -21.64 7.50 -2.01
CA ALA A 101 -22.28 7.38 -0.70
C ALA A 101 -23.55 6.49 -0.70
N LYS A 102 -24.12 6.20 -1.87
CA LYS A 102 -25.19 5.20 -2.01
C LYS A 102 -24.65 3.78 -2.02
N VAL A 103 -23.43 3.59 -2.54
CA VAL A 103 -22.76 2.28 -2.60
C VAL A 103 -22.07 1.97 -1.27
N TYR A 104 -21.30 2.92 -0.74
CA TYR A 104 -20.52 2.76 0.49
C TYR A 104 -21.13 3.56 1.65
N LYS A 105 -21.30 2.90 2.80
CA LYS A 105 -21.95 3.52 3.99
C LYS A 105 -20.96 4.09 5.02
N ARG A 106 -19.69 3.73 4.94
CA ARG A 106 -18.57 4.20 5.78
C ARG A 106 -17.34 4.32 4.90
N SER A 107 -16.38 5.19 5.24
CA SER A 107 -15.11 5.30 4.49
C SER A 107 -15.33 5.30 2.97
N VAL A 108 -16.16 6.24 2.49
CA VAL A 108 -16.77 6.20 1.15
C VAL A 108 -15.70 6.28 0.07
N ALA A 109 -14.78 7.24 0.19
CA ALA A 109 -13.67 7.39 -0.75
C ALA A 109 -12.69 6.21 -0.64
N GLU A 110 -12.35 5.77 0.57
CA GLU A 110 -11.34 4.74 0.80
C GLU A 110 -11.79 3.36 0.27
N GLN A 111 -13.07 3.02 0.45
CA GLN A 111 -13.62 1.78 -0.12
C GLN A 111 -13.68 1.84 -1.65
N ASN A 112 -14.02 2.99 -2.23
CA ASN A 112 -13.97 3.18 -3.69
C ASN A 112 -12.54 2.97 -4.22
N SER A 113 -11.54 3.59 -3.59
CA SER A 113 -10.14 3.44 -3.96
C SER A 113 -9.73 1.97 -3.98
N PHE A 114 -10.06 1.23 -2.91
CA PHE A 114 -9.73 -0.19 -2.77
C PHE A 114 -10.44 -1.04 -3.83
N ASP A 115 -11.76 -0.90 -3.98
CA ASP A 115 -12.54 -1.72 -4.92
C ASP A 115 -12.08 -1.50 -6.35
N MET A 116 -11.81 -0.25 -6.76
CA MET A 116 -11.29 0.04 -8.10
C MET A 116 -9.93 -0.61 -8.33
N ALA A 117 -9.00 -0.45 -7.40
CA ALA A 117 -7.66 -1.04 -7.50
C ALA A 117 -7.71 -2.57 -7.49
N TRP A 118 -8.56 -3.17 -6.65
CA TRP A 118 -8.71 -4.61 -6.51
C TRP A 118 -9.38 -5.24 -7.73
N ASN A 119 -10.43 -4.62 -8.25
CA ASN A 119 -11.08 -5.07 -9.50
C ASN A 119 -10.09 -5.02 -10.67
N LEU A 120 -9.31 -3.93 -10.78
CA LEU A 120 -8.25 -3.84 -11.76
C LEU A 120 -7.19 -4.94 -11.52
N PHE A 121 -6.78 -5.16 -10.28
CA PHE A 121 -5.77 -6.17 -9.95
C PHE A 121 -6.21 -7.57 -10.31
N MET A 122 -7.52 -7.87 -10.25
CA MET A 122 -8.10 -9.17 -10.60
C MET A 122 -8.30 -9.39 -12.10
N ASP A 123 -8.18 -8.34 -12.90
CA ASP A 123 -8.36 -8.39 -14.34
C ASP A 123 -7.32 -9.33 -15.00
N ASP A 124 -7.70 -10.05 -16.06
CA ASP A 124 -6.87 -11.14 -16.63
C ASP A 124 -5.50 -10.64 -17.13
N GLN A 125 -5.45 -9.38 -17.58
CA GLN A 125 -4.22 -8.72 -18.03
C GLN A 125 -3.12 -8.61 -16.94
N PHE A 126 -3.48 -8.74 -15.65
CA PHE A 126 -2.53 -8.71 -14.53
C PHE A 126 -2.32 -10.07 -13.86
N LYS A 127 -2.76 -11.16 -14.48
CA LYS A 127 -2.56 -12.52 -13.95
C LYS A 127 -1.10 -12.82 -13.62
N ASP A 128 -0.17 -12.44 -14.49
CA ASP A 128 1.26 -12.67 -14.28
C ASP A 128 1.79 -11.91 -13.06
N PHE A 129 1.30 -10.69 -12.82
CA PHE A 129 1.63 -9.93 -11.62
C PHE A 129 1.12 -10.64 -10.36
N ARG A 130 -0.12 -11.14 -10.38
CA ARG A 130 -0.68 -11.93 -9.27
C ARG A 130 0.11 -13.20 -8.99
N MET A 131 0.48 -13.95 -10.04
CA MET A 131 1.28 -15.17 -9.91
C MET A 131 2.68 -14.88 -9.37
N ALA A 132 3.29 -13.76 -9.75
CA ALA A 132 4.60 -13.36 -9.24
C ALA A 132 4.54 -12.90 -7.77
N ALA A 133 3.50 -12.17 -7.38
CA ALA A 133 3.32 -11.67 -6.03
C ALA A 133 2.91 -12.78 -5.05
N CYS A 134 2.00 -13.66 -5.44
CA CYS A 134 1.45 -14.72 -4.61
C CYS A 134 2.09 -16.07 -4.95
N LYS A 135 3.43 -16.18 -4.91
CA LYS A 135 4.10 -17.48 -5.06
C LYS A 135 3.48 -18.47 -4.07
N ASN A 136 2.91 -19.55 -4.60
CA ASN A 136 2.45 -20.68 -3.80
C ASN A 136 3.70 -21.33 -3.19
N ASP A 137 3.84 -21.26 -1.88
CA ASP A 137 4.61 -22.25 -1.12
C ASP A 137 3.93 -23.63 -1.23
#